data_AF-A0AAD5M0I8-F1
#
_entry.id   AF-A0AAD5M0I8-F1
#
_cell.length_a   1.000
_cell.length_b   1.000
_cell.length_c   1.000
_cell.angle_alpha   90.00
_cell.angle_beta   90.00
_cell.angle_gamma   90.00
#
_symmetry.space_group_name_H-M   'P 1'
#
loop_
_entity.id
_entity.type
_entity.pdbx_description
1 polymer ?
#
loop_
_entity_poly.entity_id
_entity_poly.type
_entity_poly.pdbx_seq_one_letter_code
_entity_poly.pdbx_strand_id
1 'polypeptide(L)'
;MTDFIVRNISTNVNETVRVANKIAKQQAAFVSNFNEVTDLYLASKVCRSFLITAPTSTFGWWLAFFIKDQNAVFYLPDNHIHGDKIPSKELFLLVYHIKYR
;
A
#
# COMPACT_ATOMS: atom_id res chain seq x y z
N MET A 1 8.47 -9.25 -12.00
CA MET A 1 7.76 -8.03 -12.47
C MET A 1 6.62 -8.46 -13.37
N THR A 2 5.51 -8.95 -12.79
CA THR A 2 4.32 -9.40 -13.56
C THR A 2 3.00 -9.28 -12.79
N ASP A 3 2.95 -8.58 -11.64
CA ASP A 3 1.77 -8.55 -10.73
C ASP A 3 0.44 -8.16 -11.40
N PHE A 4 0.47 -7.46 -12.53
CA PHE A 4 -0.72 -6.93 -13.20
C PHE A 4 -1.05 -7.53 -14.57
N ILE A 5 -0.19 -8.39 -15.14
CA ILE A 5 -0.40 -8.91 -16.51
C ILE A 5 -1.52 -9.96 -16.57
N VAL A 6 -2.01 -10.46 -15.43
CA VAL A 6 -2.98 -11.55 -15.34
C VAL A 6 -4.22 -11.16 -14.51
N ARG A 7 -4.89 -10.03 -14.80
CA ARG A 7 -6.11 -9.67 -14.05
C ARG A 7 -7.28 -9.26 -14.94
N ASN A 8 -8.06 -10.25 -15.39
CA ASN A 8 -9.45 -10.08 -15.84
C ASN A 8 -10.38 -10.07 -14.62
N ILE A 9 -10.29 -9.05 -13.77
CA ILE A 9 -11.01 -9.00 -12.50
C ILE A 9 -12.05 -7.88 -12.55
N SER A 10 -13.32 -8.28 -12.56
CA SER A 10 -14.45 -7.38 -12.35
C SER A 10 -14.57 -7.06 -10.85
N THR A 11 -14.55 -5.78 -10.48
CA THR A 11 -14.79 -5.34 -9.10
C THR A 11 -16.22 -4.85 -8.92
N ASN A 12 -16.91 -5.37 -7.89
CA ASN A 12 -18.20 -4.84 -7.48
C ASN A 12 -18.01 -3.56 -6.64
N VAL A 13 -18.25 -2.40 -7.26
CA VAL A 13 -18.10 -1.08 -6.60
C VAL A 13 -19.04 -0.92 -5.41
N ASN A 14 -20.19 -1.59 -5.41
CA ASN A 14 -21.14 -1.50 -4.31
C ASN A 14 -20.60 -2.20 -3.04
N GLU A 15 -19.86 -3.30 -3.24
CA GLU A 15 -19.17 -3.99 -2.16
C GLU A 15 -18.03 -3.15 -1.58
N THR A 16 -17.23 -2.50 -2.44
CA THR A 16 -16.12 -1.65 -1.97
C THR A 16 -16.61 -0.44 -1.18
N VAL A 17 -17.73 0.18 -1.58
CA VAL A 17 -18.37 1.27 -0.83
C VAL A 17 -18.91 0.79 0.52
N ARG A 18 -19.51 -0.41 0.58
CA ARG A 18 -19.99 -0.99 1.83
C ARG A 18 -18.85 -1.21 2.83
N VAL A 19 -17.72 -1.74 2.34
CA VAL A 19 -16.52 -1.97 3.13
C VAL A 19 -15.92 -0.66 3.64
N ALA A 20 -15.75 0.34 2.77
CA ALA A 20 -15.24 1.65 3.15
C ALA A 20 -16.08 2.29 4.27
N ASN A 21 -17.42 2.19 4.16
CA ASN A 21 -18.33 2.67 5.19
C ASN A 21 -18.23 1.88 6.51
N LYS A 22 -17.96 0.57 6.45
CA LYS A 22 -17.74 -0.25 7.65
C LYS A 22 -16.44 0.17 8.36
N ILE A 23 -15.35 0.33 7.61
CA ILE A 23 -14.06 0.79 8.12
C ILE A 23 -14.19 2.19 8.75
N ALA A 24 -14.89 3.12 8.09
CA ALA A 24 -15.08 4.47 8.60
C ALA A 24 -15.88 4.52 9.93
N LYS A 25 -16.77 3.56 10.17
CA LYS A 25 -17.60 3.50 11.38
C LYS A 25 -16.94 2.80 12.56
N GLN A 26 -15.97 1.91 12.30
CA GLN A 26 -15.30 1.14 13.34
C GLN A 26 -13.92 1.76 13.60
N GLN A 27 -13.70 2.30 14.81
CA GLN A 27 -12.36 2.69 15.29
C GLN A 27 -11.50 1.45 15.61
N ALA A 28 -11.45 0.49 14.69
CA ALA A 28 -10.80 -0.80 14.86
C ALA A 28 -9.86 -1.08 13.68
N ALA A 29 -8.78 -1.81 13.95
CA ALA A 29 -7.92 -2.34 12.90
C ALA A 29 -8.67 -3.42 12.11
N PHE A 30 -8.58 -3.38 10.78
CA PHE A 30 -9.17 -4.36 9.88
C PHE A 30 -8.09 -4.98 9.00
N VAL A 31 -8.03 -6.31 8.94
CA VAL A 31 -7.16 -7.04 8.03
C VAL A 31 -7.92 -7.29 6.74
N SER A 32 -7.41 -6.76 5.62
CA SER A 32 -8.02 -6.98 4.31
C SER A 32 -7.95 -8.45 3.91
N ASN A 33 -9.07 -8.96 3.42
CA ASN A 33 -9.18 -10.24 2.71
C ASN A 33 -9.81 -10.01 1.31
N PHE A 34 -9.74 -8.78 0.80
CA PHE A 34 -10.30 -8.43 -0.50
C PHE A 34 -9.35 -8.81 -1.63
N ASN A 35 -9.83 -8.71 -2.86
CA ASN A 35 -8.95 -8.80 -4.01
C ASN A 35 -8.07 -7.53 -4.12
N GLU A 36 -6.93 -7.67 -4.80
CA GLU A 36 -5.96 -6.58 -4.94
C GLU A 36 -6.55 -5.30 -5.56
N VAL A 37 -7.51 -5.41 -6.48
CA VAL A 37 -8.12 -4.24 -7.13
C VAL A 37 -8.99 -3.47 -6.13
N THR A 38 -9.71 -4.17 -5.27
CA THR A 38 -10.46 -3.58 -4.16
C THR A 38 -9.51 -2.89 -3.18
N ASP A 39 -8.38 -3.49 -2.85
CA ASP A 39 -7.39 -2.87 -1.97
C ASP A 39 -6.77 -1.61 -2.58
N LEU A 40 -6.45 -1.62 -3.89
CA LEU A 40 -5.98 -0.43 -4.61
C LEU A 40 -7.04 0.68 -4.61
N TYR A 41 -8.31 0.34 -4.84
CA TYR A 41 -9.40 1.30 -4.77
C TYR A 41 -9.57 1.88 -3.36
N LEU A 42 -9.54 1.03 -2.33
CA LEU A 42 -9.65 1.45 -0.94
C LEU A 42 -8.48 2.35 -0.54
N ALA A 43 -7.25 2.00 -0.93
CA ALA A 43 -6.08 2.85 -0.74
C ALA A 43 -6.30 4.25 -1.35
N SER A 44 -6.84 4.33 -2.58
CA SER A 44 -7.09 5.61 -3.25
C SER A 44 -8.21 6.47 -2.66
N LYS A 45 -9.19 5.86 -1.99
CA LYS A 45 -10.39 6.56 -1.53
C LYS A 45 -10.42 6.81 -0.02
N VAL A 46 -9.91 5.85 0.76
CA VAL A 46 -10.10 5.79 2.22
C VAL A 46 -8.83 6.15 2.97
N CYS A 47 -7.67 5.68 2.51
CA CYS A 47 -6.41 5.86 3.23
C CYS A 47 -5.91 7.32 3.16
N ARG A 48 -5.65 7.90 4.33
CA ARG A 48 -4.96 9.21 4.48
C ARG A 48 -3.48 9.08 4.78
N SER A 49 -3.05 7.90 5.22
CA SER A 49 -1.66 7.57 5.49
C SER A 49 -1.45 6.09 5.18
N PHE A 50 -0.22 5.71 4.84
CA PHE A 50 0.12 4.34 4.52
C PHE A 50 1.46 3.95 5.16
N LEU A 51 1.50 2.78 5.79
CA LEU A 51 2.72 2.22 6.39
C LEU A 51 3.09 0.93 5.66
N ILE A 52 4.25 0.92 5.01
CA ILE A 52 4.82 -0.25 4.35
C ILE A 52 5.72 -0.99 5.35
N THR A 53 5.27 -2.13 5.85
CA THR A 53 6.09 -2.97 6.77
C THR A 53 7.07 -3.88 6.03
N ALA A 54 6.78 -4.19 4.76
CA ALA A 54 7.63 -4.97 3.87
C ALA A 54 7.99 -4.13 2.61
N PRO A 55 9.01 -3.26 2.69
CA PRO A 55 9.40 -2.36 1.59
C PRO A 55 9.91 -3.10 0.36
N THR A 56 10.24 -4.39 0.47
CA THR A 56 10.58 -5.25 -0.67
C THR A 56 9.36 -5.72 -1.48
N SER A 57 8.13 -5.39 -1.05
CA SER A 57 6.86 -5.72 -1.70
C SER A 57 6.46 -4.68 -2.73
N THR A 58 6.38 -5.08 -4.01
CA THR A 58 5.88 -4.24 -5.11
C THR A 58 4.42 -3.82 -4.91
N PHE A 59 3.58 -4.71 -4.40
CA PHE A 59 2.18 -4.42 -4.14
C PHE A 59 2.00 -3.35 -3.05
N GLY A 60 2.81 -3.38 -1.99
CA GLY A 60 2.80 -2.35 -0.95
C GLY A 60 3.10 -0.95 -1.49
N TRP A 61 4.04 -0.85 -2.43
CA TRP A 61 4.35 0.42 -3.11
C TRP A 61 3.21 0.89 -4.03
N TRP A 62 2.51 -0.02 -4.71
CA TRP A 62 1.34 0.36 -5.50
C TRP A 62 0.22 0.92 -4.62
N LEU A 63 -0.08 0.29 -3.49
CA LEU A 63 -1.05 0.81 -2.53
C LEU A 63 -0.66 2.20 -2.02
N ALA A 64 0.60 2.39 -1.65
CA ALA A 64 1.13 3.68 -1.21
C ALA A 64 1.04 4.76 -2.30
N PHE A 65 1.34 4.41 -3.55
CA PHE A 65 1.23 5.33 -4.68
C PHE A 65 -0.20 5.84 -4.89
N PHE A 66 -1.22 5.02 -4.65
CA PHE A 66 -2.61 5.40 -4.89
C PHE A 66 -3.23 6.26 -3.80
N ILE A 67 -2.65 6.35 -2.59
CA ILE A 67 -3.24 7.17 -1.52
C ILE A 67 -3.21 8.66 -1.88
N LYS A 68 -4.15 9.44 -1.35
CA LYS A 68 -4.26 10.87 -1.68
C LYS A 68 -3.12 11.72 -1.13
N ASP A 69 -2.65 11.42 0.08
CA ASP A 69 -1.59 12.18 0.74
C ASP A 69 -0.24 11.48 0.61
N GLN A 70 0.50 11.86 -0.41
CA GLN A 70 1.84 11.32 -0.67
C GLN A 70 2.89 11.76 0.36
N ASN A 71 2.58 12.74 1.23
CA ASN A 71 3.46 13.12 2.34
C ASN A 71 3.28 12.21 3.57
N ALA A 72 2.24 11.37 3.58
CA ALA A 72 1.90 10.46 4.67
C ALA A 72 2.18 8.98 4.31
N VAL A 73 3.20 8.75 3.49
CA VAL A 73 3.73 7.41 3.17
C VAL A 73 4.96 7.15 4.03
N PHE A 74 4.89 6.12 4.85
CA PHE A 74 5.97 5.68 5.72
C PHE A 74 6.34 4.25 5.37
N TYR A 75 7.62 3.89 5.53
CA TYR A 75 8.07 2.52 5.39
C TYR A 75 9.02 2.17 6.53
N LEU A 76 8.91 0.95 7.02
CA LEU A 76 9.84 0.46 8.03
C LEU A 76 11.21 0.23 7.37
N PRO A 77 12.30 0.62 8.03
CA PRO A 77 13.64 0.25 7.58
C PRO A 77 13.76 -1.27 7.71
N ASP A 78 13.73 -1.94 6.58
CA ASP A 78 13.86 -3.38 6.54
C ASP A 78 15.34 -3.77 6.52
N ASN A 79 15.83 -4.08 7.72
CA ASN A 79 17.20 -4.53 7.93
C ASN A 79 17.28 -6.07 7.93
N HIS A 80 16.19 -6.78 7.67
CA HIS A 80 16.18 -8.24 7.69
C HIS A 80 16.74 -8.78 6.37
N ILE A 81 17.59 -9.81 6.47
CA ILE A 81 18.16 -10.50 5.33
C ILE A 81 17.04 -11.30 4.66
N HIS A 82 16.42 -10.75 3.63
CA HIS A 82 15.35 -11.39 2.88
C HIS A 82 15.94 -12.29 1.79
N GLY A 83 16.43 -13.48 2.16
CA GLY A 83 16.87 -14.52 1.21
C GLY A 83 17.79 -13.99 0.10
N ASP A 84 17.24 -13.77 -1.10
CA ASP A 84 17.95 -13.32 -2.31
C ASP A 84 18.00 -11.79 -2.50
N LYS A 85 17.36 -11.01 -1.61
CA LYS A 85 17.30 -9.54 -1.67
C LYS A 85 18.18 -8.96 -0.56
N ILE A 86 19.40 -8.61 -0.93
CA ILE A 86 20.28 -7.82 -0.07
C ILE A 86 19.67 -6.41 0.00
N PRO A 87 19.34 -5.85 1.18
CA PRO A 87 18.90 -4.47 1.34
C PRO A 87 19.99 -3.53 0.80
N SER A 88 19.86 -3.10 -0.46
CA SER A 88 20.80 -2.18 -1.10
C SER A 88 20.20 -0.79 -1.13
N LYS A 89 21.05 0.24 -1.16
CA LYS A 89 20.62 1.65 -1.24
C LYS A 89 19.79 1.96 -2.50
N GLU A 90 19.75 1.05 -3.47
CA GLU A 90 18.96 1.15 -4.70
C GLU A 90 17.53 0.60 -4.53
N LEU A 91 17.32 -0.31 -3.56
CA LEU A 91 15.98 -0.87 -3.28
C LEU A 91 15.10 0.10 -2.51
N PHE A 92 15.70 1.06 -1.82
CA PHE A 92 15.00 2.12 -1.12
C PHE A 92 15.22 3.41 -1.90
N LEU A 93 14.14 4.15 -2.17
CA LEU A 93 14.29 5.53 -2.61
C LEU A 93 15.16 6.23 -1.57
N LEU A 94 16.36 6.61 -2.00
CA LEU A 94 17.33 7.28 -1.14
C LEU A 94 16.60 8.36 -0.35
N VAL A 95 16.67 8.27 0.98
CA VAL A 95 16.31 9.35 1.89
C VAL A 95 17.31 10.49 1.69
N TYR A 96 17.21 11.18 0.56
CA TYR A 96 17.81 12.47 0.35
C TYR A 96 16.66 13.42 0.03
N HIS A 97 16.41 14.32 0.99
CA HIS A 97 15.52 15.48 0.89
C HIS A 97 14.00 15.28 1.03
N ILE A 98 13.55 14.73 2.17
CA ILE A 98 12.42 15.38 2.87
C ILE A 98 13.04 16.43 3.79
N LYS A 99 13.38 17.58 3.22
CA LYS A 99 13.70 18.77 4.00
C LYS A 99 12.35 19.38 4.36
N TYR A 100 11.91 19.18 5.60
CA TYR A 100 10.80 19.95 6.17
C TYR A 100 11.10 21.44 5.93
N ARG A 101 10.23 22.10 5.16
CA ARG A 101 10.11 23.56 5.11
C ARG A 101 8.64 23.89 5.25
#